data_AF-A0A369S783-F1
#
_entry.id   AF-A0A369S783-F1
#
_cell.length_a   1.000
_cell.length_b   1.000
_cell.length_c   1.000
_cell.angle_alpha   90.00
_cell.angle_beta   90.00
_cell.angle_gamma   90.00
#
_symmetry.space_group_name_H-M   'P 1'
#
loop_
_entity.id
_entity.type
_entity.pdbx_description
1 polymer ?
#
loop_
_entity_poly.entity_id
_entity_poly.type
_entity_poly.pdbx_seq_one_letter_code
_entity_poly.pdbx_strand_id
1 'polypeptide(L)'
;MPKKAKSIQLIFDDDRKKFYRARDQLSGVVLLQSLGNVAVVNIKVHVFGKADTEVTEVCQDTDGKRQNLVHKAEKVYLDYFQLVCGTDDTRGLSIIPEGEHRFPFSCNLPADLPSSLQRHKEKKVTPNAIRYYVHCVVNYSEKKSDNVYKPFQVQHLLNVDDPVFSVPPSPLIEERTVTSLACIPGDIKLTASIARQAFLNFEPILINAEIGNFSRRRLTALEVALIRNEEYNAEGVSNTKSYEIAKISTGRIAARQTMHWSSEPLPLPDYLTPTLLNCPLIKVNYQLEFTLKIPGAENITRKLDIIIGTVTNEIISQLQINPPQSQAGSRHNSTLSANPDTPPPPYSVLEPNNLDDQTPSAPEVDSMAAVVIN
;
A
#
# COMPACT_ATOMS: atom_id res chain seq x y z
N MET A 1 38.57 -15.56 17.27
CA MET A 1 37.92 -14.24 17.36
C MET A 1 36.51 -14.38 16.80
N PRO A 2 35.47 -13.84 17.47
CA PRO A 2 34.13 -13.84 16.92
C PRO A 2 34.11 -13.03 15.62
N LYS A 3 33.52 -13.61 14.57
CA LYS A 3 33.43 -12.97 13.25
C LYS A 3 32.11 -12.19 13.14
N LYS A 4 32.06 -11.24 12.21
CA LYS A 4 30.81 -10.56 11.82
C LYS A 4 29.94 -11.51 10.99
N ALA A 5 28.62 -11.29 10.97
CA ALA A 5 27.75 -12.03 10.06
C ALA A 5 28.19 -11.84 8.60
N LYS A 6 28.13 -12.92 7.80
CA LYS A 6 28.39 -12.89 6.36
C LYS A 6 27.22 -12.22 5.63
N SER A 7 25.99 -12.53 6.04
CA SER A 7 24.78 -11.91 5.50
C SER A 7 23.67 -11.90 6.54
N ILE A 8 22.84 -10.86 6.49
CA ILE A 8 21.62 -10.71 7.28
C ILE A 8 20.50 -10.36 6.31
N GLN A 9 19.37 -11.08 6.37
CA GLN A 9 18.22 -10.85 5.51
C GLN A 9 16.92 -10.82 6.31
N LEU A 10 15.97 -10.00 5.86
CA LEU A 10 14.59 -9.97 6.36
C LEU A 10 13.69 -10.68 5.35
N ILE A 11 13.04 -11.75 5.78
CA ILE A 11 12.14 -12.56 4.94
C ILE A 11 10.74 -12.47 5.57
N PHE A 12 9.73 -12.11 4.78
CA PHE A 12 8.34 -12.11 5.26
C PHE A 12 7.73 -13.47 4.97
N ASP A 13 6.82 -13.93 5.83
CA ASP A 13 6.18 -15.24 5.66
C ASP A 13 5.26 -15.25 4.42
N ASP A 14 4.59 -14.13 4.13
CA ASP A 14 3.82 -13.92 2.90
C ASP A 14 4.49 -12.85 2.02
N ASP A 15 5.53 -13.25 1.30
CA ASP A 15 6.27 -12.36 0.39
C ASP A 15 5.47 -11.97 -0.87
N ARG A 16 4.34 -12.64 -1.13
CA ARG A 16 3.43 -12.32 -2.25
C ARG A 16 2.39 -11.28 -1.87
N LYS A 17 2.22 -11.00 -0.57
CA LYS A 17 1.26 -10.00 -0.08
C LYS A 17 1.64 -8.61 -0.56
N LYS A 18 0.82 -8.06 -1.46
CA LYS A 18 1.03 -6.72 -2.00
C LYS A 18 0.78 -5.62 -0.95
N PHE A 19 -0.24 -5.79 -0.13
CA PHE A 19 -0.66 -4.80 0.87
C PHE A 19 -1.05 -5.48 2.18
N TYR A 20 -0.62 -4.87 3.28
CA TYR A 20 -1.11 -5.12 4.62
C TYR A 20 -2.25 -4.16 4.95
N ARG A 21 -3.09 -4.55 5.90
CA ARG A 21 -4.22 -3.76 6.38
C ARG A 21 -4.10 -3.56 7.87
N ALA A 22 -4.89 -2.63 8.39
CA ALA A 22 -5.09 -2.50 9.82
C ALA A 22 -5.46 -3.86 10.44
N ARG A 23 -4.85 -4.19 11.59
CA ARG A 23 -5.00 -5.47 12.31
C ARG A 23 -4.47 -6.72 11.63
N ASP A 24 -3.86 -6.63 10.45
CA ASP A 24 -3.12 -7.75 9.90
C ASP A 24 -1.94 -8.12 10.81
N GLN A 25 -1.57 -9.40 10.83
CA GLN A 25 -0.33 -9.85 11.43
C GLN A 25 0.80 -9.81 10.40
N LEU A 26 1.82 -9.00 10.66
CA LEU A 26 3.07 -8.99 9.90
C LEU A 26 4.06 -9.93 10.60
N SER A 27 4.46 -10.99 9.92
CA SER A 27 5.37 -12.01 10.44
C SER A 27 6.47 -12.35 9.44
N GLY A 28 7.57 -12.86 9.96
CA GLY A 28 8.73 -13.21 9.15
C GLY A 28 9.89 -13.73 9.98
N VAL A 29 11.04 -13.81 9.32
CA VAL A 29 12.28 -14.32 9.91
C VAL A 29 13.44 -13.41 9.56
N VAL A 30 14.30 -13.12 10.54
CA VAL A 30 15.65 -12.63 10.32
C VAL A 30 16.56 -13.83 10.05
N LEU A 31 17.13 -13.90 8.85
CA LEU A 31 18.08 -14.92 8.46
C LEU A 31 19.51 -14.39 8.63
N LEU A 32 20.29 -15.02 9.52
CA LEU A 32 21.69 -14.69 9.75
C LEU A 32 22.56 -15.87 9.30
N GLN A 33 23.51 -15.61 8.41
CA GLN A 33 24.51 -16.60 8.00
C GLN A 33 25.92 -16.15 8.39
N SER A 34 26.73 -17.06 8.90
CA SER A 34 28.10 -16.80 9.34
C SER A 34 29.06 -17.95 9.00
N LEU A 35 30.35 -17.62 8.82
CA LEU A 35 31.46 -18.57 8.58
C LEU A 35 32.31 -18.77 9.85
N GLY A 36 31.66 -18.63 11.01
CA GLY A 36 32.29 -18.68 12.32
C GLY A 36 31.36 -18.10 13.38
N ASN A 37 31.66 -18.39 14.64
CA ASN A 37 30.85 -17.92 15.77
C ASN A 37 30.76 -16.39 15.79
N VAL A 38 29.55 -15.87 15.96
CA VAL A 38 29.24 -14.43 16.00
C VAL A 38 28.83 -14.07 17.42
N ALA A 39 29.51 -13.11 18.04
CA ALA A 39 29.12 -12.59 19.35
C ALA A 39 28.24 -11.34 19.16
N VAL A 40 26.99 -11.42 19.62
CA VAL A 40 26.03 -10.31 19.56
C VAL A 40 25.58 -9.92 20.96
N VAL A 41 25.33 -8.64 21.18
CA VAL A 41 24.64 -8.13 22.37
C VAL A 41 23.15 -8.44 22.23
N ASN A 42 22.57 -8.03 21.10
CA ASN A 42 21.20 -8.38 20.74
C ASN A 42 20.95 -8.29 19.24
N ILE A 43 19.87 -8.94 18.83
CA ILE A 43 19.22 -8.76 17.54
C ILE A 43 17.82 -8.23 17.84
N LYS A 44 17.51 -7.05 17.32
CA LYS A 44 16.20 -6.40 17.48
C LYS A 44 15.55 -6.20 16.12
N VAL A 45 14.25 -6.47 16.06
CA VAL A 45 13.40 -6.14 14.93
C VAL A 45 12.53 -4.96 15.33
N HIS A 46 12.58 -3.89 14.55
CA HIS A 46 11.78 -2.68 14.68
C HIS A 46 10.80 -2.62 13.51
N VAL A 47 9.52 -2.78 13.79
CA VAL A 47 8.46 -2.55 12.81
C VAL A 47 8.00 -1.11 12.98
N PHE A 48 8.20 -0.30 11.95
CA PHE A 48 8.02 1.13 12.03
C PHE A 48 7.19 1.66 10.87
N GLY A 49 6.41 2.71 11.16
CA GLY A 49 5.55 3.36 10.18
C GLY A 49 5.31 4.82 10.55
N LYS A 50 5.54 5.72 9.59
CA LYS A 50 5.33 7.16 9.80
C LYS A 50 4.85 7.87 8.55
N ALA A 51 4.22 9.03 8.76
CA ALA A 51 4.05 10.07 7.77
C ALA A 51 5.05 11.20 8.04
N ASP A 52 5.65 11.71 6.98
CA ASP A 52 6.53 12.88 7.00
C ASP A 52 6.10 13.90 5.93
N THR A 53 6.17 15.19 6.26
CA THR A 53 5.86 16.29 5.34
C THR A 53 6.91 17.38 5.40
N GLU A 54 7.08 18.05 4.26
CA GLU A 54 7.90 19.25 4.11
C GLU A 54 7.16 20.24 3.22
N VAL A 55 6.89 21.43 3.76
CA VAL A 55 6.15 22.51 3.10
C VAL A 55 7.04 23.75 3.04
N THR A 56 7.11 24.37 1.87
CA THR A 56 7.85 25.63 1.67
C THR A 56 6.87 26.79 1.63
N GLU A 57 6.98 27.69 2.61
CA GLU A 57 6.27 28.97 2.65
C GLU A 57 7.14 30.07 2.00
N VAL A 58 6.53 30.92 1.17
CA VAL A 58 7.23 32.07 0.59
C VAL A 58 6.83 33.31 1.38
N CYS A 59 7.73 33.78 2.23
CA CYS A 59 7.54 34.97 3.04
C CYS A 59 8.20 36.18 2.36
N GLN A 60 7.73 37.38 2.68
CA GLN A 60 8.43 38.62 2.35
C GLN A 60 8.97 39.23 3.65
N ASP A 61 10.24 39.60 3.63
CA ASP A 61 10.86 40.37 4.70
C ASP A 61 10.35 41.83 4.66
N THR A 62 10.57 42.57 5.74
CA THR A 62 10.36 44.03 5.86
C THR A 62 10.97 44.85 4.72
N ASP A 63 12.05 44.37 4.10
CA ASP A 63 12.70 44.98 2.94
C ASP A 63 12.11 44.55 1.57
N GLY A 64 11.00 43.79 1.56
CA GLY A 64 10.36 43.28 0.34
C GLY A 64 11.10 42.12 -0.35
N LYS A 65 12.18 41.59 0.26
CA LYS A 65 12.90 40.41 -0.24
C LYS A 65 12.10 39.14 0.03
N ARG A 66 11.92 38.33 -1.02
CA ARG A 66 11.31 37.00 -0.91
C ARG A 66 12.26 36.04 -0.21
N GLN A 67 11.78 35.39 0.84
CA GLN A 67 12.47 34.33 1.56
C GLN A 67 11.61 33.05 1.52
N ASN A 68 12.26 31.90 1.44
CA ASN A 68 11.58 30.61 1.49
C ASN A 68 11.82 29.98 2.87
N LEU A 69 10.77 29.81 3.66
CA LEU A 69 10.81 29.10 4.93
C LEU A 69 10.35 27.65 4.71
N VAL A 70 11.07 26.68 5.28
CA VAL A 70 10.76 25.26 5.13
C VAL A 70 10.25 24.72 6.48
N HIS A 71 8.98 24.32 6.49
CA HIS A 71 8.32 23.67 7.63
C HIS A 71 8.35 22.16 7.46
N LYS A 72 8.57 21.43 8.55
CA LYS A 72 8.57 19.96 8.55
C LYS A 72 7.68 19.43 9.65
N ALA A 73 6.97 18.34 9.37
CA ALA A 73 6.21 17.63 10.39
C ALA A 73 6.33 16.13 10.19
N GLU A 74 6.20 15.40 11.30
CA GLU A 74 6.25 13.94 11.32
C GLU A 74 5.17 13.40 12.26
N LYS A 75 4.56 12.29 11.88
CA LYS A 75 3.63 11.54 12.73
C LYS A 75 3.92 10.06 12.62
N VAL A 76 4.23 9.44 13.76
CA VAL A 76 4.46 8.00 13.87
C VAL A 76 3.12 7.30 14.08
N TYR A 77 2.87 6.24 13.28
CA TYR A 77 1.67 5.41 13.34
C TYR A 77 1.95 4.00 13.86
N LEU A 78 3.20 3.56 13.74
CA LEU A 78 3.64 2.24 14.14
C LEU A 78 5.06 2.35 14.67
N ASP A 79 5.25 1.92 15.90
CA ASP A 79 6.55 1.88 16.57
C ASP A 79 6.57 0.65 17.48
N TYR A 80 7.08 -0.47 16.96
CA TYR A 80 7.07 -1.74 17.66
C TYR A 80 8.46 -2.39 17.60
N PHE A 81 9.01 -2.73 18.76
CA PHE A 81 10.28 -3.46 18.87
C PHE A 81 10.06 -4.87 19.39
N GLN A 82 10.77 -5.83 18.79
CA GLN A 82 10.89 -7.20 19.27
C GLN A 82 12.37 -7.58 19.40
N LEU A 83 12.78 -7.97 20.60
CA LEU A 83 14.06 -8.61 20.84
C LEU A 83 13.97 -10.08 20.38
N VAL A 84 14.75 -10.47 19.38
CA VAL A 84 14.69 -11.84 18.82
C VAL A 84 15.90 -12.70 19.20
N CYS A 85 16.99 -12.08 19.67
CA CYS A 85 18.15 -12.78 20.24
C CYS A 85 18.91 -11.85 21.19
N GLY A 86 19.54 -12.41 22.22
CA GLY A 86 20.36 -11.68 23.16
C GLY A 86 19.58 -11.02 24.29
N THR A 87 20.10 -9.91 24.80
CA THR A 87 19.50 -9.16 25.91
C THR A 87 19.62 -7.65 25.69
N ASP A 88 18.72 -6.90 26.31
CA ASP A 88 18.79 -5.44 26.36
C ASP A 88 19.87 -4.94 27.34
N ASP A 89 20.34 -5.80 28.24
CA ASP A 89 21.47 -5.49 29.09
C ASP A 89 22.77 -5.52 28.28
N THR A 90 23.46 -4.38 28.22
CA THR A 90 24.69 -4.19 27.43
C THR A 90 25.86 -5.05 27.89
N ARG A 91 25.70 -5.79 29.00
CA ARG A 91 26.72 -6.67 29.59
C ARG A 91 26.61 -8.12 29.13
N GLY A 92 25.46 -8.54 28.59
CA GLY A 92 25.24 -9.91 28.13
C GLY A 92 25.65 -10.10 26.67
N LEU A 93 26.47 -11.11 26.39
CA LEU A 93 26.81 -11.52 25.03
C LEU A 93 26.20 -12.87 24.72
N SER A 94 25.51 -12.96 23.60
CA SER A 94 25.06 -14.22 23.01
C SER A 94 26.01 -14.63 21.90
N ILE A 95 26.45 -15.89 21.95
CA ILE A 95 27.29 -16.48 20.91
C ILE A 95 26.37 -17.27 19.98
N ILE A 96 26.26 -16.81 18.74
CA ILE A 96 25.57 -17.51 17.66
C ILE A 96 26.62 -18.40 16.97
N PRO A 97 26.42 -19.74 16.94
CA PRO A 97 27.35 -20.65 16.28
C PRO A 97 27.55 -20.35 14.78
N GLU A 98 28.60 -20.89 14.18
CA GLU A 98 28.73 -20.92 12.72
C GLU A 98 27.53 -21.59 12.05
N GLY A 99 27.13 -21.07 10.89
CA GLY A 99 26.05 -21.61 10.07
C GLY A 99 24.92 -20.64 9.83
N GLU A 100 23.72 -21.18 9.61
CA GLU A 100 22.50 -20.44 9.33
C GLU A 100 21.58 -20.44 10.54
N HIS A 101 21.13 -19.26 10.94
CA HIS A 101 20.25 -19.04 12.09
C HIS A 101 19.03 -18.23 11.70
N ARG A 102 17.88 -18.63 12.24
CA ARG A 102 16.57 -18.08 11.90
C ARG A 102 15.94 -17.52 13.17
N PHE A 103 15.71 -16.21 13.18
CA PHE A 103 15.08 -15.53 14.31
C PHE A 103 13.69 -15.02 13.88
N PRO A 104 12.60 -15.69 14.28
CA PRO A 104 11.26 -15.29 13.88
C PRO A 104 10.85 -13.98 14.57
N PHE A 105 10.05 -13.18 13.88
CA PHE A 105 9.42 -11.98 14.41
C PHE A 105 7.95 -11.92 14.00
N SER A 106 7.14 -11.23 14.79
CA SER A 106 5.72 -11.02 14.52
C SER A 106 5.23 -9.74 15.17
N CYS A 107 4.41 -8.99 14.44
CA CYS A 107 3.81 -7.75 14.89
C CYS A 107 2.35 -7.68 14.42
N ASN A 108 1.42 -7.43 15.35
CA ASN A 108 0.04 -7.12 15.01
C ASN A 108 -0.06 -5.64 14.65
N LEU A 109 -0.51 -5.34 13.43
CA LEU A 109 -0.60 -3.97 12.96
C LEU A 109 -1.72 -3.19 13.67
N PRO A 110 -1.51 -1.91 14.01
CA PRO A 110 -2.52 -1.06 14.62
C PRO A 110 -3.82 -0.97 13.80
N ALA A 111 -4.91 -0.59 14.49
CA ALA A 111 -6.23 -0.47 13.87
C ALA A 111 -6.38 0.78 12.97
N ASP A 112 -5.57 1.82 13.21
CA ASP A 112 -5.64 3.09 12.46
C ASP A 112 -4.31 3.36 11.76
N LEU A 113 -4.10 2.65 10.66
CA LEU A 113 -2.96 2.89 9.76
C LEU A 113 -3.45 3.58 8.48
N PRO A 114 -2.86 4.73 8.10
CA PRO A 114 -3.09 5.30 6.79
C PRO A 114 -2.50 4.43 5.67
N SER A 115 -3.06 4.57 4.48
CA SER A 115 -2.48 3.97 3.28
C SER A 115 -1.08 4.51 3.05
N SER A 116 -0.16 3.62 2.63
CA SER A 116 1.14 4.05 2.14
C SER A 116 0.99 5.03 0.98
N LEU A 117 1.80 6.09 0.99
CA LEU A 117 1.87 7.05 -0.10
C LEU A 117 3.33 7.40 -0.33
N GLN A 118 3.83 7.08 -1.52
CA GLN A 118 5.18 7.46 -1.92
C GLN A 118 5.20 7.87 -3.39
N ARG A 119 5.96 8.91 -3.72
CA ARG A 119 6.19 9.26 -5.12
C ARG A 119 7.11 8.24 -5.77
N HIS A 120 6.56 7.53 -6.76
CA HIS A 120 7.19 6.42 -7.47
C HIS A 120 8.35 6.83 -8.41
N LYS A 121 8.68 8.13 -8.54
CA LYS A 121 9.56 8.65 -9.59
C LYS A 121 10.97 9.06 -9.18
N GLU A 122 11.36 8.97 -7.91
CA GLU A 122 12.70 9.43 -7.49
C GLU A 122 13.48 8.33 -6.77
N LYS A 123 14.71 8.08 -7.22
CA LYS A 123 15.70 7.18 -6.57
C LYS A 123 16.12 7.66 -5.16
N LYS A 124 15.53 8.76 -4.66
CA LYS A 124 15.85 9.41 -3.40
C LYS A 124 14.62 9.38 -2.49
N VAL A 125 14.86 9.20 -1.19
CA VAL A 125 13.83 9.39 -0.16
C VAL A 125 13.35 10.85 -0.24
N THR A 126 12.10 11.04 -0.64
CA THR A 126 11.46 12.35 -0.78
C THR A 126 10.63 12.69 0.46
N PRO A 127 10.56 13.95 0.88
CA PRO A 127 9.58 14.33 1.89
C PRO A 127 8.15 14.17 1.33
N ASN A 128 7.15 14.25 2.20
CA ASN A 128 5.73 14.17 1.84
C ASN A 128 5.28 12.76 1.48
N ALA A 129 5.47 11.82 2.41
CA ALA A 129 5.16 10.41 2.21
C ALA A 129 4.71 9.71 3.49
N ILE A 130 4.06 8.57 3.31
CA ILE A 130 3.68 7.63 4.37
C ILE A 130 4.38 6.31 4.07
N ARG A 131 5.27 5.88 4.96
CA ARG A 131 6.17 4.74 4.75
C ARG A 131 6.13 3.78 5.92
N TYR A 132 6.22 2.50 5.58
CA TYR A 132 6.29 1.40 6.53
C TYR A 132 7.46 0.49 6.18
N TYR A 133 8.19 0.06 7.20
CA TYR A 133 9.32 -0.84 7.03
C TYR A 133 9.56 -1.68 8.28
N VAL A 134 10.19 -2.84 8.07
CA VAL A 134 10.82 -3.62 9.12
C VAL A 134 12.31 -3.34 9.08
N HIS A 135 12.88 -3.00 10.23
CA HIS A 135 14.28 -2.72 10.43
C HIS A 135 14.88 -3.71 11.42
N CYS A 136 15.82 -4.53 10.97
CA CYS A 136 16.59 -5.41 11.83
C CYS A 136 17.91 -4.74 12.20
N VAL A 137 18.20 -4.67 13.50
CA VAL A 137 19.47 -4.21 14.05
C VAL A 137 20.17 -5.40 14.71
N VAL A 138 21.37 -5.72 14.25
CA VAL A 138 22.27 -6.67 14.91
C VAL A 138 23.36 -5.88 15.62
N ASN A 139 23.32 -5.84 16.96
CA ASN A 139 24.30 -5.13 17.78
C ASN A 139 25.41 -6.09 18.23
N TYR A 140 26.66 -5.73 17.96
CA TYR A 140 27.85 -6.49 18.34
C TYR A 140 28.53 -5.88 19.58
N SER A 141 29.44 -6.63 20.23
CA SER A 141 30.13 -6.23 21.47
C SER A 141 30.97 -4.94 21.38
N GLU A 142 31.43 -4.56 20.18
CA GLU A 142 32.34 -3.42 19.95
C GLU A 142 31.61 -2.13 19.50
N LYS A 143 30.34 -1.93 19.89
CA LYS A 143 29.49 -0.82 19.41
C LYS A 143 29.32 -0.75 17.88
N LYS A 144 29.61 -1.85 17.18
CA LYS A 144 29.28 -2.02 15.76
C LYS A 144 27.84 -2.52 15.66
N SER A 145 27.12 -2.07 14.64
CA SER A 145 25.82 -2.63 14.31
C SER A 145 25.66 -2.84 12.81
N ASP A 146 24.90 -3.87 12.45
CA ASP A 146 24.37 -4.02 11.10
C ASP A 146 22.89 -3.68 11.10
N ASN A 147 22.46 -3.05 10.01
CA ASN A 147 21.12 -2.54 9.83
C ASN A 147 20.57 -3.04 8.50
N VAL A 148 19.45 -3.74 8.54
CA VAL A 148 18.76 -4.26 7.34
C VAL A 148 17.33 -3.76 7.36
N TYR A 149 16.87 -3.17 6.26
CA TYR A 149 15.53 -2.63 6.12
C TYR A 149 14.76 -3.38 5.04
N LYS A 150 13.48 -3.68 5.28
CA LYS A 150 12.56 -4.21 4.28
C LYS A 150 11.26 -3.42 4.31
N PRO A 151 10.91 -2.68 3.24
CA PRO A 151 9.67 -1.93 3.18
C PRO A 151 8.47 -2.88 3.03
N PHE A 152 7.31 -2.45 3.52
CA PHE A 152 6.02 -3.06 3.21
C PHE A 152 4.98 -1.98 2.94
N GLN A 153 3.89 -2.34 2.26
CA GLN A 153 2.84 -1.39 1.90
C GLN A 153 1.59 -1.63 2.75
N VAL A 154 0.96 -0.56 3.20
CA VAL A 154 -0.32 -0.60 3.90
C VAL A 154 -1.39 0.00 3.01
N GLN A 155 -2.58 -0.62 2.99
CA GLN A 155 -3.76 -0.11 2.31
C GLN A 155 -4.91 0.00 3.31
N HIS A 156 -5.37 1.23 3.53
CA HIS A 156 -6.59 1.48 4.29
C HIS A 156 -7.82 1.03 3.51
N LEU A 157 -8.80 0.48 4.22
CA LEU A 157 -10.07 0.06 3.65
C LEU A 157 -11.02 1.24 3.62
N LEU A 158 -11.24 1.80 2.44
CA LEU A 158 -12.22 2.85 2.20
C LEU A 158 -13.39 2.25 1.43
N ASN A 159 -14.51 2.07 2.13
CA ASN A 159 -15.70 1.43 1.58
C ASN A 159 -16.49 2.41 0.71
N VAL A 160 -16.65 2.09 -0.57
CA VAL A 160 -17.41 2.93 -1.51
C VAL A 160 -18.93 2.82 -1.30
N ASP A 161 -19.38 1.75 -0.64
CA ASP A 161 -20.79 1.50 -0.33
C ASP A 161 -21.22 2.12 1.02
N ASP A 162 -20.35 2.92 1.65
CA ASP A 162 -20.71 3.61 2.89
C ASP A 162 -21.93 4.51 2.66
N PRO A 163 -22.95 4.49 3.54
CA PRO A 163 -24.13 5.35 3.46
C PRO A 163 -23.82 6.83 3.25
N VAL A 164 -22.66 7.32 3.74
CA VAL A 164 -22.23 8.71 3.55
C VAL A 164 -22.03 9.08 2.07
N PHE A 165 -21.78 8.11 1.19
CA PHE A 165 -21.60 8.30 -0.25
C PHE A 165 -22.83 7.90 -1.08
N SER A 166 -23.92 7.46 -0.43
CA SER A 166 -25.11 6.94 -1.10
C SER A 166 -25.96 7.99 -1.79
N VAL A 167 -25.78 9.27 -1.44
CA VAL A 167 -26.47 10.37 -2.12
C VAL A 167 -25.68 10.72 -3.38
N PRO A 168 -26.25 10.54 -4.60
CA PRO A 168 -25.58 10.97 -5.81
C PRO A 168 -25.33 12.48 -5.73
N PRO A 169 -24.16 12.97 -6.18
CA PRO A 169 -23.94 14.40 -6.23
C PRO A 169 -25.02 15.01 -7.12
N SER A 170 -25.64 16.10 -6.65
CA SER A 170 -26.63 16.84 -7.43
C SER A 170 -26.07 17.10 -8.83
N PRO A 171 -26.87 16.91 -9.89
CA PRO A 171 -26.42 17.18 -11.24
C PRO A 171 -25.92 18.62 -11.29
N LEU A 172 -24.74 18.80 -11.86
CA LEU A 172 -24.20 20.11 -12.13
C LEU A 172 -25.07 20.76 -13.18
N ILE A 173 -25.71 21.89 -12.86
CA ILE A 173 -26.51 22.68 -13.79
C ILE A 173 -25.95 24.10 -13.80
N GLU A 174 -25.56 24.58 -14.98
CA GLU A 174 -25.08 25.93 -15.17
C GLU A 174 -25.72 26.56 -16.41
N GLU A 175 -26.13 27.82 -16.31
CA GLU A 175 -26.63 28.61 -17.42
C GLU A 175 -25.86 29.94 -17.52
N ARG A 176 -25.35 30.26 -18.71
CA ARG A 176 -24.63 31.51 -18.97
C ARG A 176 -25.13 32.18 -20.24
N THR A 177 -25.61 33.40 -20.11
CA THR A 177 -25.92 34.26 -21.23
C THR A 177 -24.64 34.89 -21.77
N VAL A 178 -24.41 34.77 -23.08
CA VAL A 178 -23.26 35.39 -23.75
C VAL A 178 -23.74 36.44 -24.74
N THR A 179 -23.24 37.67 -24.57
CA THR A 179 -23.51 38.81 -25.44
C THR A 179 -22.32 39.07 -26.36
N SER A 180 -22.54 39.75 -27.48
CA SER A 180 -21.45 40.34 -28.28
C SER A 180 -21.84 41.75 -28.68
N LEU A 181 -20.86 42.64 -28.84
CA LEU A 181 -21.05 44.10 -29.05
C LEU A 181 -22.06 44.50 -30.14
N ALA A 182 -22.40 43.60 -31.09
CA ALA A 182 -23.38 43.85 -32.15
C ALA A 182 -24.47 42.76 -32.31
N CYS A 183 -24.67 41.87 -31.31
CA CYS A 183 -25.67 40.79 -31.43
C CYS A 183 -26.63 40.68 -30.25
N ILE A 184 -27.79 40.08 -30.55
CA ILE A 184 -28.76 39.57 -29.57
C ILE A 184 -28.04 38.57 -28.63
N PRO A 185 -28.25 38.67 -27.31
CA PRO A 185 -27.75 37.69 -26.34
C PRO A 185 -28.19 36.26 -26.70
N GLY A 186 -27.40 35.26 -26.32
CA GLY A 186 -27.82 33.87 -26.40
C GLY A 186 -27.22 33.02 -25.29
N ASP A 187 -28.00 32.05 -24.82
CA ASP A 187 -27.68 31.28 -23.62
C ASP A 187 -26.90 30.01 -23.95
N ILE A 188 -26.05 29.62 -23.02
CA ILE A 188 -25.34 28.36 -23.01
C ILE A 188 -25.76 27.65 -21.73
N LYS A 189 -26.34 26.45 -21.87
CA LYS A 189 -26.75 25.59 -20.75
C LYS A 189 -25.84 24.38 -20.70
N LEU A 190 -25.24 24.10 -19.54
CA LEU A 190 -24.48 22.90 -19.25
C LEU A 190 -25.22 22.12 -18.17
N THR A 191 -25.49 20.85 -18.43
CA THR A 191 -25.90 19.88 -17.41
C THR A 191 -24.91 18.74 -17.42
N ALA A 192 -24.37 18.36 -16.26
CA ALA A 192 -23.46 17.23 -16.14
C ALA A 192 -23.72 16.43 -14.88
N SER A 193 -23.54 15.11 -14.94
CA SER A 193 -23.74 14.23 -13.79
C SER A 193 -22.89 12.98 -13.88
N ILE A 194 -22.72 12.35 -12.72
CA ILE A 194 -22.10 11.04 -12.54
C ILE A 194 -23.05 10.17 -11.72
N ALA A 195 -22.95 8.85 -11.87
CA ALA A 195 -23.88 7.92 -11.23
C ALA A 195 -23.78 7.90 -9.69
N ARG A 196 -22.58 8.16 -9.15
CA ARG A 196 -22.27 8.09 -7.72
C ARG A 196 -21.07 8.98 -7.37
N GLN A 197 -20.89 9.26 -6.08
CA GLN A 197 -19.76 10.06 -5.59
C GLN A 197 -18.49 9.21 -5.36
N ALA A 198 -18.65 7.95 -4.95
CA ALA A 198 -17.55 7.06 -4.60
C ALA A 198 -17.32 6.00 -5.67
N PHE A 199 -16.06 5.78 -6.03
CA PHE A 199 -15.65 4.82 -7.04
C PHE A 199 -14.52 3.93 -6.51
N LEU A 200 -14.48 2.68 -6.94
CA LEU A 200 -13.31 1.83 -6.72
C LEU A 200 -12.10 2.37 -7.49
N ASN A 201 -10.92 2.19 -6.93
CA ASN A 201 -9.64 2.61 -7.51
C ASN A 201 -9.24 1.94 -8.84
N PHE A 202 -10.02 0.99 -9.34
CA PHE A 202 -9.81 0.27 -10.60
C PHE A 202 -11.04 0.27 -11.51
N GLU A 203 -12.11 1.00 -11.14
CA GLU A 203 -13.34 1.02 -11.94
C GLU A 203 -13.43 2.26 -12.84
N PRO A 204 -14.17 2.19 -13.95
CA PRO A 204 -14.33 3.33 -14.84
C PRO A 204 -15.25 4.40 -14.24
N ILE A 205 -14.95 5.67 -14.56
CA ILE A 205 -15.83 6.80 -14.27
C ILE A 205 -16.56 7.17 -15.57
N LEU A 206 -17.89 7.06 -15.55
CA LEU A 206 -18.76 7.36 -16.69
C LEU A 206 -19.43 8.72 -16.51
N ILE A 207 -19.33 9.56 -17.53
CA ILE A 207 -19.80 10.95 -17.51
C ILE A 207 -21.05 11.09 -18.36
N ASN A 208 -22.09 11.71 -17.79
CA ASN A 208 -23.24 12.18 -18.54
C ASN A 208 -23.16 13.70 -18.66
N ALA A 209 -23.30 14.25 -19.86
CA ALA A 209 -23.32 15.69 -20.05
C ALA A 209 -24.23 16.11 -21.22
N GLU A 210 -24.88 17.25 -21.06
CA GLU A 210 -25.67 17.91 -22.09
C GLU A 210 -25.28 19.37 -22.16
N ILE A 211 -25.06 19.87 -23.38
CA ILE A 211 -24.74 21.27 -23.63
C ILE A 211 -25.68 21.83 -24.67
N GLY A 212 -26.59 22.71 -24.25
CA GLY A 212 -27.43 23.50 -25.15
C GLY A 212 -26.74 24.81 -25.50
N ASN A 213 -26.20 24.94 -26.72
CA ASN A 213 -25.62 26.19 -27.20
C ASN A 213 -26.65 27.00 -27.99
N PHE A 214 -27.43 27.83 -27.29
CA PHE A 214 -28.38 28.77 -27.88
C PHE A 214 -27.74 30.12 -28.21
N SER A 215 -26.41 30.20 -28.25
CA SER A 215 -25.69 31.38 -28.70
C SER A 215 -25.37 31.34 -30.20
N ARG A 216 -24.85 32.45 -30.75
CA ARG A 216 -24.28 32.49 -32.10
C ARG A 216 -22.80 32.10 -32.13
N ARG A 217 -22.19 31.86 -30.97
CA ARG A 217 -20.77 31.48 -30.87
C ARG A 217 -20.63 29.98 -31.04
N ARG A 218 -19.54 29.56 -31.67
CA ARG A 218 -19.12 28.15 -31.66
C ARG A 218 -18.27 27.90 -30.43
N LEU A 219 -18.65 26.94 -29.61
CA LEU A 219 -17.87 26.56 -28.42
C LEU A 219 -16.70 25.67 -28.83
N THR A 220 -15.59 25.77 -28.11
CA THR A 220 -14.38 25.03 -28.47
C THR A 220 -14.48 23.56 -28.06
N ALA A 221 -14.83 23.29 -26.81
CA ALA A 221 -15.08 21.96 -26.27
C ALA A 221 -15.62 22.06 -24.84
N LEU A 222 -16.26 20.99 -24.36
CA LEU A 222 -16.30 20.65 -22.95
C LEU A 222 -15.11 19.75 -22.65
N GLU A 223 -14.27 20.17 -21.72
CA GLU A 223 -13.19 19.37 -21.17
C GLU A 223 -13.61 18.83 -19.81
N VAL A 224 -13.42 17.53 -19.57
CA VAL A 224 -13.63 16.92 -18.25
C VAL A 224 -12.34 16.25 -17.82
N ALA A 225 -11.81 16.68 -16.68
CA ALA A 225 -10.54 16.18 -16.15
C ALA A 225 -10.71 15.64 -14.73
N LEU A 226 -10.09 14.50 -14.44
CA LEU A 226 -9.92 14.01 -13.07
C LEU A 226 -8.67 14.64 -12.47
N ILE A 227 -8.86 15.46 -11.45
CA ILE A 227 -7.78 16.14 -10.73
C ILE A 227 -7.59 15.48 -9.37
N ARG A 228 -6.37 15.02 -9.09
CA ARG A 228 -5.94 14.58 -7.76
C ARG A 228 -5.28 15.73 -7.02
N ASN A 229 -5.79 16.08 -5.87
CA ASN A 229 -5.22 17.07 -4.96
C ASN A 229 -4.52 16.36 -3.81
N GLU A 230 -3.21 16.58 -3.68
CA GLU A 230 -2.42 16.14 -2.52
C GLU A 230 -2.11 17.36 -1.65
N GLU A 231 -2.72 17.42 -0.47
CA GLU A 231 -2.50 18.46 0.54
C GLU A 231 -1.46 17.96 1.54
N TYR A 232 -0.43 18.78 1.78
CA TYR A 232 0.61 18.51 2.76
C TYR A 232 0.60 19.61 3.81
N ASN A 233 0.60 19.20 5.08
CA ASN A 233 0.52 20.07 6.24
C ASN A 233 1.79 19.92 7.10
N ALA A 234 2.39 21.04 7.49
CA ALA A 234 3.51 21.08 8.44
C ALA A 234 3.44 22.37 9.26
N GLU A 235 3.49 22.26 10.59
CA GLU A 235 3.53 23.41 11.52
C GLU A 235 2.44 24.47 11.30
N GLY A 236 1.24 24.06 10.88
CA GLY A 236 0.12 24.96 10.59
C GLY A 236 0.14 25.57 9.19
N VAL A 237 1.20 25.36 8.41
CA VAL A 237 1.29 25.73 7.00
C VAL A 237 0.84 24.56 6.13
N SER A 238 0.05 24.85 5.09
CA SER A 238 -0.43 23.86 4.14
C SER A 238 0.00 24.21 2.71
N ASN A 239 0.26 23.18 1.91
CA ASN A 239 0.49 23.34 0.47
C ASN A 239 -0.22 22.21 -0.28
N THR A 240 -0.97 22.57 -1.31
CA THR A 240 -1.69 21.62 -2.15
C THR A 240 -1.03 21.51 -3.51
N LYS A 241 -0.77 20.27 -3.95
CA LYS A 241 -0.35 19.98 -5.32
C LYS A 241 -1.47 19.25 -6.05
N SER A 242 -1.84 19.79 -7.20
CA SER A 242 -2.86 19.22 -8.07
C SER A 242 -2.21 18.50 -9.25
N TYR A 243 -2.73 17.33 -9.59
CA TYR A 243 -2.27 16.52 -10.72
C TYR A 243 -3.47 16.15 -11.59
N GLU A 244 -3.42 16.47 -12.88
CA GLU A 244 -4.36 15.96 -13.86
C GLU A 244 -4.03 14.48 -14.12
N ILE A 245 -4.95 13.59 -13.77
CA ILE A 245 -4.78 12.14 -13.87
C ILE A 245 -5.26 11.64 -15.23
N ALA A 246 -6.39 12.16 -15.70
CA ALA A 246 -7.01 11.81 -16.96
C ALA A 246 -7.86 12.98 -17.45
N LYS A 247 -8.04 13.07 -18.76
CA LYS A 247 -8.84 14.12 -19.40
C LYS A 247 -9.53 13.57 -20.64
N ILE A 248 -10.79 13.96 -20.82
CA ILE A 248 -11.55 13.76 -22.05
C ILE A 248 -12.09 15.11 -22.52
N SER A 249 -12.31 15.23 -23.83
CA SER A 249 -12.79 16.47 -24.44
C SER A 249 -13.75 16.16 -25.57
N THR A 250 -14.79 16.97 -25.69
CA THR A 250 -15.70 16.92 -26.84
C THR A 250 -15.04 17.49 -28.08
N GLY A 251 -15.68 17.27 -29.23
CA GLY A 251 -15.45 18.13 -30.39
C GLY A 251 -15.98 19.56 -30.18
N ARG A 252 -15.80 20.39 -31.20
CA ARG A 252 -16.41 21.73 -31.26
C ARG A 252 -17.93 21.63 -31.28
N ILE A 253 -18.60 22.50 -30.53
CA ILE A 253 -20.06 22.56 -30.47
C ILE A 253 -20.51 23.77 -31.29
N ALA A 254 -21.17 23.51 -32.42
CA ALA A 254 -21.63 24.56 -33.31
C ALA A 254 -22.65 25.48 -32.65
N ALA A 255 -22.82 26.68 -33.20
CA ALA A 255 -23.86 27.61 -32.77
C ALA A 255 -25.25 26.97 -32.97
N ARG A 256 -26.19 27.25 -32.05
CA ARG A 256 -27.57 26.75 -32.12
C ARG A 256 -27.67 25.22 -32.21
N GLN A 257 -26.78 24.51 -31.52
CA GLN A 257 -26.76 23.06 -31.46
C GLN A 257 -26.69 22.57 -30.01
N THR A 258 -27.13 21.33 -29.82
CA THR A 258 -27.00 20.62 -28.55
C THR A 258 -26.01 19.48 -28.70
N MET A 259 -25.15 19.32 -27.70
CA MET A 259 -24.23 18.17 -27.59
C MET A 259 -24.69 17.30 -26.43
N HIS A 260 -24.60 15.98 -26.59
CA HIS A 260 -24.93 15.01 -25.57
C HIS A 260 -23.81 13.97 -25.43
N TRP A 261 -23.44 13.68 -24.19
CA TRP A 261 -22.64 12.55 -23.76
C TRP A 261 -23.48 11.68 -22.85
N SER A 262 -23.56 10.40 -23.19
CA SER A 262 -24.28 9.39 -22.41
C SER A 262 -23.29 8.31 -22.01
N SER A 263 -22.96 8.26 -20.72
CA SER A 263 -22.00 7.32 -20.14
C SER A 263 -20.64 7.32 -20.82
N GLU A 264 -20.11 8.50 -21.15
CA GLU A 264 -18.81 8.64 -21.80
C GLU A 264 -17.69 8.28 -20.80
N PRO A 265 -16.80 7.30 -21.12
CA PRO A 265 -15.79 6.84 -20.18
C PRO A 265 -14.59 7.80 -20.13
N LEU A 266 -14.19 8.17 -18.92
CA LEU A 266 -12.93 8.90 -18.73
C LEU A 266 -11.73 7.93 -18.89
N PRO A 267 -10.67 8.26 -19.65
CA PRO A 267 -9.55 7.37 -19.92
C PRO A 267 -8.59 7.29 -18.72
N LEU A 268 -8.98 6.52 -17.70
CA LEU A 268 -8.24 6.34 -16.46
C LEU A 268 -7.05 5.37 -16.62
N PRO A 269 -5.99 5.50 -15.79
CA PRO A 269 -5.00 4.43 -15.64
C PRO A 269 -5.60 3.21 -14.93
N ASP A 270 -4.95 2.05 -15.05
CA ASP A 270 -5.41 0.78 -14.46
C ASP A 270 -5.62 0.83 -12.93
N TYR A 271 -4.91 1.73 -12.24
CA TYR A 271 -5.01 1.87 -10.80
C TYR A 271 -4.85 3.33 -10.37
N LEU A 272 -5.83 3.80 -9.60
CA LEU A 272 -5.82 5.12 -8.96
C LEU A 272 -5.31 5.02 -7.52
N THR A 273 -4.59 6.05 -7.09
CA THR A 273 -4.25 6.21 -5.67
C THR A 273 -5.55 6.42 -4.88
N PRO A 274 -5.87 5.62 -3.86
CA PRO A 274 -7.08 5.83 -3.08
C PRO A 274 -7.11 7.20 -2.39
N THR A 275 -8.31 7.71 -2.14
CA THR A 275 -8.53 8.88 -1.28
C THR A 275 -7.94 8.59 0.10
N LEU A 276 -7.23 9.56 0.67
CA LEU A 276 -6.52 9.43 1.94
C LEU A 276 -7.00 10.51 2.90
N LEU A 277 -7.79 10.08 3.89
CA LEU A 277 -8.43 10.97 4.88
C LEU A 277 -7.89 10.78 6.29
N ASN A 278 -7.29 9.62 6.60
CA ASN A 278 -6.86 9.24 7.94
C ASN A 278 -5.40 9.62 8.26
N CYS A 279 -4.92 10.73 7.70
CA CYS A 279 -3.62 11.33 8.07
C CYS A 279 -3.76 12.85 8.14
N PRO A 280 -3.40 13.51 9.27
CA PRO A 280 -3.51 14.96 9.38
C PRO A 280 -2.42 15.69 8.58
N LEU A 281 -1.26 15.04 8.37
CA LEU A 281 -0.15 15.64 7.64
C LEU A 281 -0.37 15.59 6.13
N ILE A 282 -1.03 14.55 5.62
CA ILE A 282 -1.17 14.32 4.18
C ILE A 282 -2.61 13.95 3.89
N LYS A 283 -3.23 14.64 2.93
CA LYS A 283 -4.55 14.26 2.41
C LYS A 283 -4.48 14.08 0.90
N VAL A 284 -5.25 13.12 0.39
CA VAL A 284 -5.41 12.88 -1.05
C VAL A 284 -6.88 12.90 -1.38
N ASN A 285 -7.31 13.86 -2.20
CA ASN A 285 -8.70 14.08 -2.59
C ASN A 285 -8.81 14.20 -4.12
N TYR A 286 -10.01 13.98 -4.66
CA TYR A 286 -10.24 14.00 -6.10
C TYR A 286 -11.41 14.90 -6.49
N GLN A 287 -11.28 15.54 -7.66
CA GLN A 287 -12.31 16.37 -8.25
C GLN A 287 -12.44 16.06 -9.74
N LEU A 288 -13.67 15.96 -10.23
CA LEU A 288 -13.96 16.04 -11.66
C LEU A 288 -14.19 17.51 -12.03
N GLU A 289 -13.30 18.05 -12.85
CA GLU A 289 -13.37 19.43 -13.32
C GLU A 289 -13.98 19.48 -14.73
N PHE A 290 -15.17 20.07 -14.84
CA PHE A 290 -15.90 20.34 -16.08
C PHE A 290 -15.59 21.76 -16.52
N THR A 291 -14.87 21.92 -17.64
CA THR A 291 -14.52 23.21 -18.20
C THR A 291 -15.07 23.38 -19.61
N LEU A 292 -16.09 24.23 -19.76
CA LEU A 292 -16.63 24.62 -21.06
C LEU A 292 -15.87 25.81 -21.62
N LYS A 293 -15.19 25.60 -22.75
CA LYS A 293 -14.34 26.59 -23.40
C LYS A 293 -15.15 27.50 -24.33
N ILE A 294 -15.25 28.79 -24.00
CA ILE A 294 -16.07 29.77 -24.72
C ILE A 294 -15.16 30.82 -25.37
N PRO A 295 -14.99 30.82 -26.70
CA PRO A 295 -14.16 31.81 -27.39
C PRO A 295 -14.63 33.24 -27.13
N GLY A 296 -13.69 34.13 -26.78
CA GLY A 296 -13.95 35.55 -26.55
C GLY A 296 -14.83 35.84 -25.32
N ALA A 297 -14.93 34.90 -24.39
CA ALA A 297 -15.55 35.05 -23.09
C ALA A 297 -14.76 34.23 -22.06
N GLU A 298 -15.06 34.43 -20.79
CA GLU A 298 -14.53 33.57 -19.74
C GLU A 298 -15.14 32.16 -19.85
N ASN A 299 -14.34 31.15 -19.57
CA ASN A 299 -14.80 29.76 -19.56
C ASN A 299 -15.75 29.52 -18.38
N ILE A 300 -16.59 28.50 -18.48
CA ILE A 300 -17.34 28.00 -17.33
C ILE A 300 -16.56 26.82 -16.76
N THR A 301 -16.17 26.91 -15.50
CA THR A 301 -15.51 25.81 -14.79
C THR A 301 -16.28 25.44 -13.53
N ARG A 302 -16.54 24.15 -13.38
CA ARG A 302 -17.27 23.56 -12.26
C ARG A 302 -16.63 22.26 -11.84
N LYS A 303 -16.76 21.93 -10.56
CA LYS A 303 -16.07 20.81 -9.94
C LYS A 303 -17.06 19.94 -9.16
N LEU A 304 -16.90 18.63 -9.27
CA LEU A 304 -17.59 17.66 -8.43
C LEU A 304 -16.54 16.89 -7.63
N ASP A 305 -16.66 16.90 -6.31
CA ASP A 305 -15.80 16.11 -5.44
C ASP A 305 -16.18 14.63 -5.56
N ILE A 306 -15.19 13.77 -5.75
CA ILE A 306 -15.38 12.32 -5.81
C ILE A 306 -14.44 11.60 -4.83
N ILE A 307 -14.82 10.39 -4.47
CA ILE A 307 -14.06 9.52 -3.57
C ILE A 307 -13.54 8.34 -4.37
N ILE A 308 -12.26 8.00 -4.18
CA ILE A 308 -11.65 6.80 -4.74
C ILE A 308 -11.39 5.83 -3.59
N GLY A 309 -12.25 4.84 -3.43
CA GLY A 309 -12.17 3.81 -2.40
C GLY A 309 -11.41 2.56 -2.84
N THR A 310 -11.36 1.57 -1.95
CA THR A 310 -10.58 0.33 -2.13
C THR A 310 -11.42 -0.94 -2.03
N VAL A 311 -12.61 -0.86 -1.41
CA VAL A 311 -13.46 -2.04 -1.16
C VAL A 311 -14.94 -1.69 -1.27
N THR A 312 -15.75 -2.72 -1.50
CA THR A 312 -17.22 -2.76 -1.37
C THR A 312 -17.62 -3.60 -0.17
N ASN A 313 -18.89 -3.57 0.22
CA ASN A 313 -19.45 -4.47 1.23
C ASN A 313 -19.23 -5.95 0.87
N GLU A 314 -19.32 -6.28 -0.43
CA GLU A 314 -19.07 -7.64 -0.92
C GLU A 314 -17.60 -8.05 -0.69
N ILE A 315 -16.65 -7.19 -1.05
CA ILE A 315 -15.22 -7.45 -0.84
C ILE A 315 -14.93 -7.59 0.65
N ILE A 316 -15.47 -6.71 1.50
CA ILE A 316 -15.31 -6.81 2.96
C ILE A 316 -15.80 -8.17 3.48
N SER A 317 -16.96 -8.63 3.02
CA SER A 317 -17.55 -9.92 3.43
C SER A 317 -16.63 -11.10 3.06
N GLN A 318 -16.07 -11.09 1.84
CA GLN A 318 -15.14 -12.13 1.39
C GLN A 318 -13.84 -12.16 2.23
N LEU A 319 -13.37 -10.99 2.67
CA LEU A 319 -12.18 -10.88 3.52
C LEU A 319 -12.38 -11.42 4.94
N GLN A 320 -13.62 -11.41 5.44
CA GLN A 320 -13.95 -11.96 6.75
C GLN A 320 -14.12 -13.48 6.74
N ILE A 321 -14.54 -14.05 5.60
CA ILE A 321 -14.80 -15.49 5.47
C ILE A 321 -13.51 -16.32 5.30
N ASN A 322 -12.42 -15.70 4.82
CA ASN A 322 -11.11 -16.34 4.66
C ASN A 322 -10.05 -15.76 5.60
N PRO A 323 -10.00 -16.15 6.90
CA PRO A 323 -8.82 -15.86 7.72
C PRO A 323 -7.58 -16.55 7.11
N PRO A 324 -6.39 -15.93 7.15
CA PRO A 324 -5.18 -16.57 6.66
C PRO A 324 -4.94 -17.85 7.49
N GLN A 325 -5.13 -19.00 6.86
CA GLN A 325 -4.76 -20.29 7.45
C GLN A 325 -3.24 -20.28 7.62
N SER A 326 -2.78 -20.11 8.86
CA SER A 326 -1.43 -20.50 9.24
C SER A 326 -1.33 -21.99 8.96
N GLN A 327 -0.56 -22.38 7.94
CA GLN A 327 -0.20 -23.78 7.74
C GLN A 327 0.77 -24.19 8.85
N ALA A 328 0.23 -24.41 10.05
CA ALA A 328 0.88 -25.22 11.06
C ALA A 328 0.80 -26.68 10.58
N GLY A 329 1.96 -27.33 10.51
CA GLY A 329 2.17 -28.59 9.82
C GLY A 329 1.11 -29.67 10.08
N SER A 330 0.63 -30.25 8.99
CA SER A 330 -0.12 -31.50 9.01
C SER A 330 0.80 -32.63 9.50
N ARG A 331 0.74 -32.92 10.81
CA ARG A 331 1.13 -34.23 11.32
C ARG A 331 -0.07 -35.15 11.14
N HIS A 332 0.04 -36.07 10.20
CA HIS A 332 -0.83 -37.23 10.13
C HIS A 332 -0.79 -37.96 11.47
N ASN A 333 -1.92 -37.97 12.19
CA ASN A 333 -2.24 -39.00 13.16
C ASN A 333 -3.58 -39.60 12.77
N SER A 334 -3.53 -40.81 12.24
CA SER A 334 -4.66 -41.71 12.04
C SER A 334 -5.21 -42.13 13.40
N THR A 335 -6.41 -41.67 13.75
CA THR A 335 -7.15 -42.12 14.92
C THR A 335 -7.93 -43.39 14.58
N LEU A 336 -7.48 -44.52 15.13
CA LEU A 336 -8.31 -45.72 15.28
C LEU A 336 -9.37 -45.45 16.35
N SER A 337 -10.63 -45.62 15.99
CA SER A 337 -11.78 -45.59 16.90
C SER A 337 -11.74 -46.84 17.79
N ALA A 338 -11.73 -46.66 19.11
CA ALA A 338 -11.88 -47.73 20.08
C ALA A 338 -13.24 -47.56 20.79
N ASN A 339 -14.11 -48.56 20.62
CA ASN A 339 -15.36 -48.75 21.36
C ASN A 339 -15.05 -49.12 22.83
N PRO A 340 -15.85 -48.64 23.80
CA PRO A 340 -15.71 -49.03 25.20
C PRO A 340 -16.57 -50.27 25.46
N ASP A 341 -16.02 -51.46 25.32
CA ASP A 341 -16.46 -52.67 26.04
C ASP A 341 -15.60 -53.87 25.60
N THR A 342 -14.53 -54.14 26.34
CA THR A 342 -13.92 -55.48 26.43
C THR A 342 -12.88 -55.50 27.56
N PRO A 343 -12.87 -56.53 28.42
CA PRO A 343 -11.93 -56.61 29.53
C PRO A 343 -10.53 -57.05 29.05
N PRO A 344 -9.45 -56.69 29.77
CA PRO A 344 -8.09 -57.00 29.35
C PRO A 344 -7.76 -58.49 29.50
N PRO A 345 -6.93 -59.09 28.63
CA PRO A 345 -6.46 -60.47 28.80
C PRO A 345 -5.32 -60.55 29.84
N PRO A 346 -5.11 -61.72 30.47
CA PRO A 346 -4.19 -61.90 31.58
C PRO A 346 -2.72 -62.13 31.12
N TYR A 347 -1.78 -61.81 32.01
CA TYR A 347 -0.33 -62.03 31.84
C TYR A 347 0.07 -63.51 31.99
N SER A 348 0.99 -64.00 31.13
CA SER A 348 1.85 -65.20 31.30
C SER A 348 2.99 -65.14 30.25
N VAL A 349 4.25 -64.83 30.58
CA VAL A 349 5.40 -65.67 31.05
C VAL A 349 6.05 -66.59 29.98
N LEU A 350 7.28 -66.17 29.59
CA LEU A 350 8.55 -66.85 29.21
C LEU A 350 8.67 -67.96 28.10
N GLU A 351 9.54 -67.62 27.12
CA GLU A 351 10.70 -68.39 26.55
C GLU A 351 10.51 -69.66 25.67
N PRO A 352 11.55 -70.19 24.96
CA PRO A 352 12.52 -69.58 24.02
C PRO A 352 12.75 -70.45 22.73
N ASN A 353 13.76 -70.10 21.90
CA ASN A 353 14.43 -70.91 20.84
C ASN A 353 13.69 -71.09 19.48
N ASN A 354 14.32 -71.22 18.29
CA ASN A 354 15.71 -71.40 17.86
C ASN A 354 15.85 -71.11 16.34
N LEU A 355 17.08 -70.74 15.94
CA LEU A 355 17.86 -71.02 14.71
C LEU A 355 17.21 -71.09 13.31
N ASP A 356 17.78 -70.34 12.36
CA ASP A 356 18.62 -70.82 11.23
C ASP A 356 18.97 -69.60 10.34
N ASP A 357 20.22 -69.11 10.35
CA ASP A 357 21.35 -69.47 9.47
C ASP A 357 21.17 -69.08 7.99
N GLN A 358 21.97 -68.09 7.55
CA GLN A 358 22.73 -68.03 6.28
C GLN A 358 23.10 -66.59 5.88
N THR A 359 24.36 -66.24 6.13
CA THR A 359 25.16 -65.36 5.26
C THR A 359 25.87 -66.27 4.23
N PRO A 360 26.22 -65.83 3.00
CA PRO A 360 27.39 -64.95 2.88
C PRO A 360 27.46 -64.00 1.64
N SER A 361 28.37 -63.03 1.81
CA SER A 361 29.36 -62.52 0.85
C SER A 361 29.08 -61.29 -0.01
N ALA A 362 29.98 -60.31 0.18
CA ALA A 362 30.38 -59.26 -0.75
C ALA A 362 31.23 -59.82 -1.91
N PRO A 363 31.57 -58.96 -2.90
CA PRO A 363 32.99 -58.65 -3.07
C PRO A 363 33.33 -57.15 -3.29
N GLU A 364 34.61 -56.88 -3.06
CA GLU A 364 35.40 -55.64 -3.12
C GLU A 364 35.60 -55.05 -4.54
N VAL A 365 35.60 -53.71 -4.68
CA VAL A 365 36.73 -52.77 -4.94
C VAL A 365 37.47 -52.96 -6.28
N ASP A 366 37.41 -51.95 -7.17
CA ASP A 366 38.62 -51.38 -7.80
C ASP A 366 38.38 -49.95 -8.36
N SER A 367 39.47 -49.33 -8.79
CA SER A 367 39.91 -47.95 -8.63
C SER A 367 39.82 -47.03 -9.87
N MET A 368 40.18 -45.75 -9.63
CA MET A 368 40.82 -44.79 -10.55
C MET A 368 40.06 -44.28 -11.80
N ALA A 369 39.83 -42.97 -11.87
CA ALA A 369 40.66 -42.05 -12.67
C ALA A 369 40.04 -40.65 -12.78
N ALA A 370 40.90 -39.65 -12.67
CA ALA A 370 40.65 -38.25 -12.98
C ALA A 370 40.59 -38.01 -14.51
N VAL A 371 39.74 -37.08 -14.96
CA VAL A 371 39.97 -36.29 -16.19
C VAL A 371 39.50 -34.85 -15.96
N VAL A 372 40.33 -33.93 -16.42
CA VAL A 372 40.25 -32.47 -16.34
C VAL A 372 39.75 -31.91 -17.69
N ILE A 373 39.23 -30.68 -17.66
CA ILE A 373 39.15 -29.62 -18.71
C ILE A 373 38.05 -29.76 -19.79
N ASN A 374 37.03 -28.89 -19.71
CA ASN A 374 36.98 -27.63 -20.47
C ASN A 374 36.10 -26.59 -19.78
#